data_AF-A0A932Q3P8-F1
#
_entry.id   AF-A0A932Q3P8-F1
#
_cell.length_a   1.000
_cell.length_b   1.000
_cell.length_c   1.000
_cell.angle_alpha   90.00
_cell.angle_beta   90.00
_cell.angle_gamma   90.00
#
_symmetry.space_group_name_H-M   'P 1'
#
loop_
_entity.id
_entity.type
_entity.pdbx_description
1 polymer ?
#
loop_
_entity_poly.entity_id
_entity_poly.type
_entity_poly.pdbx_seq_one_letter_code
_entity_poly.pdbx_strand_id
1 'polypeptide(L)'
;MDGNTLGLETTHRAKLSKYFSLYARPRFEVLIPKDEINDVNIDAQQLYGKWAYKNFKIEVGRDSLIWGQGEYGGLILSNNARPMDMVSLGTDSPFILPWFLKYLGPTSFKVFFANLGSRSDFNNIILSGYKWSILPVSFFELGLNHVVMMGGDGTTGPGFFEAIGEFTGFLSAATGNKRITNIFTNRLFSVEGRLTLPPLR
;
A
#
# COMPACT_ATOMS: atom_id res chain seq x y z
N MET A 1 -24.41 2.16 -28.35
CA MET A 1 -24.88 2.81 -27.10
C MET A 1 -23.92 3.94 -26.88
N ASP A 2 -24.22 5.11 -27.43
CA ASP A 2 -23.28 6.23 -27.46
C ASP A 2 -23.83 7.29 -26.50
N GLY A 3 -23.22 7.37 -25.32
CA GLY A 3 -23.50 8.40 -24.32
C GLY A 3 -22.29 9.33 -24.19
N ASN A 4 -22.53 10.60 -23.89
CA ASN A 4 -21.45 11.54 -23.61
C ASN A 4 -21.16 11.53 -22.10
N THR A 5 -19.89 11.40 -21.74
CA THR A 5 -19.44 11.49 -20.34
C THR A 5 -18.71 12.80 -20.14
N LEU A 6 -19.16 13.61 -19.18
CA LEU A 6 -18.44 14.79 -18.72
C LEU A 6 -17.83 14.49 -17.35
N GLY A 7 -16.51 14.66 -17.23
CA GLY A 7 -15.78 14.47 -15.97
C GLY A 7 -15.08 15.76 -15.56
N LEU A 8 -15.22 16.14 -14.29
CA LEU A 8 -14.42 17.17 -13.65
C LEU A 8 -13.57 16.53 -12.56
N GLU A 9 -12.27 16.81 -12.57
CA GLU A 9 -11.34 16.32 -11.56
C GLU A 9 -10.54 17.49 -11.00
N THR A 10 -10.41 17.56 -9.68
CA THR A 10 -9.59 18.59 -9.02
C THR A 10 -8.55 17.93 -8.12
N THR A 11 -7.40 18.57 -7.97
CA THR A 11 -6.34 18.11 -7.06
C THR A 11 -6.06 19.19 -6.04
N HIS A 12 -6.14 18.82 -4.76
CA HIS A 12 -5.91 19.70 -3.62
C HIS A 12 -4.80 19.13 -2.75
N ARG A 13 -3.78 19.95 -2.48
CA ARG A 13 -2.67 19.57 -1.60
C ARG A 13 -2.45 20.66 -0.57
N ALA A 14 -2.48 20.29 0.71
CA ALA A 14 -2.23 21.22 1.80
C ALA A 14 -1.07 20.70 2.66
N LYS A 15 -0.07 21.54 2.92
CA LYS A 15 0.97 21.27 3.91
C LYS A 15 0.60 22.04 5.18
N LEU A 16 0.04 21.35 6.18
CA LEU A 16 -0.39 22.02 7.42
C LEU A 16 0.78 22.28 8.36
N SER A 17 1.82 21.44 8.31
CA SER A 17 3.05 21.64 9.08
C SER A 17 4.25 21.00 8.39
N LYS A 18 5.45 21.14 8.99
CA LYS A 18 6.66 20.40 8.55
C LYS A 18 6.52 18.88 8.63
N TYR A 19 5.55 18.39 9.40
CA TYR A 19 5.33 16.96 9.62
C TYR A 19 4.04 16.47 8.97
N PHE A 20 3.03 17.33 8.78
CA PHE A 20 1.71 16.91 8.30
C PHE A 20 1.37 17.52 6.94
N SER A 21 0.92 16.66 6.03
CA SER A 21 0.36 17.07 4.74
C SER A 21 -0.92 16.31 4.43
N LEU A 22 -1.83 16.97 3.75
CA LEU A 22 -3.11 16.44 3.28
C LEU A 22 -3.12 16.47 1.76
N TYR A 23 -3.73 15.45 1.17
CA TYR A 23 -3.98 15.38 -0.27
C TYR A 23 -5.40 14.90 -0.52
N ALA A 24 -6.09 15.55 -1.46
CA ALA A 24 -7.43 15.18 -1.88
C ALA A 24 -7.56 15.35 -3.39
N ARG A 25 -8.20 14.38 -4.04
CA ARG A 25 -8.48 14.35 -5.47
C ARG A 25 -9.91 13.85 -5.72
N PRO A 26 -10.93 14.71 -5.56
CA PRO A 26 -12.30 14.36 -5.91
C PRO A 26 -12.51 14.35 -7.43
N ARG A 27 -13.39 13.46 -7.91
CA ARG A 27 -13.81 13.35 -9.30
C ARG A 27 -15.33 13.35 -9.38
N PHE A 28 -15.85 14.22 -10.22
CA PHE A 28 -17.27 14.36 -10.50
C PHE A 28 -17.51 13.89 -11.93
N GLU A 29 -18.40 12.93 -12.12
CA GLU A 29 -18.76 12.41 -13.44
C GLU A 29 -20.26 12.56 -13.64
N VAL A 30 -20.62 13.21 -14.75
CA VAL A 30 -22.01 13.31 -15.22
C VAL A 30 -22.11 12.51 -16.50
N LEU A 31 -22.94 11.47 -16.45
CA LEU A 31 -23.31 10.71 -17.63
C LEU A 31 -24.51 11.40 -18.26
N ILE A 32 -24.39 11.72 -19.55
CA ILE A 32 -25.49 12.27 -20.35
C ILE A 32 -25.89 11.18 -21.37
N PRO A 33 -26.83 10.29 -20.99
CA PRO A 33 -27.54 9.46 -21.93
C PRO A 33 -28.29 10.32 -22.95
N LYS A 34 -28.53 9.77 -24.15
CA LYS A 34 -29.19 10.48 -25.26
C LYS A 34 -30.64 10.87 -24.96
N ASP A 35 -31.28 10.24 -23.97
CA ASP A 35 -32.73 10.36 -23.72
C ASP A 35 -33.12 10.89 -22.31
N GLU A 36 -32.24 10.96 -21.31
CA GLU A 36 -32.55 11.50 -19.97
C GLU A 36 -31.28 11.72 -19.12
N ILE A 37 -31.15 12.85 -18.40
CA ILE A 37 -30.10 13.07 -17.40
C ILE A 37 -30.55 12.40 -16.10
N ASN A 38 -30.03 11.23 -15.77
CA ASN A 38 -30.43 10.53 -14.54
C ASN A 38 -29.29 10.24 -13.55
N ASP A 39 -28.03 10.13 -13.99
CA ASP A 39 -26.94 9.69 -13.10
C ASP A 39 -25.80 10.70 -12.96
N VAL A 40 -25.76 11.34 -11.79
CA VAL A 40 -24.61 12.12 -11.29
C VAL A 40 -23.83 11.25 -10.33
N ASN A 41 -22.58 10.93 -10.67
CA ASN A 41 -21.70 10.17 -9.80
C ASN A 41 -20.63 11.10 -9.20
N ILE A 42 -20.45 11.01 -7.89
CA ILE A 42 -19.42 11.74 -7.15
C ILE A 42 -18.55 10.71 -6.46
N ASP A 43 -17.29 10.60 -6.90
CA ASP A 43 -16.33 9.68 -6.30
C ASP A 43 -15.09 10.43 -5.81
N ALA A 44 -14.62 10.05 -4.62
CA ALA A 44 -13.36 10.54 -4.09
C ALA A 44 -12.28 9.53 -4.45
N GLN A 45 -11.51 9.85 -5.50
CA GLN A 45 -10.45 8.95 -5.97
C GLN A 45 -9.33 8.85 -4.93
N GLN A 46 -8.84 9.97 -4.40
CA GLN A 46 -7.79 9.94 -3.37
C GLN A 46 -8.12 10.94 -2.27
N LEU A 47 -7.94 10.54 -1.02
CA LEU A 47 -8.10 11.40 0.15
C LEU A 47 -7.26 10.82 1.29
N TYR A 48 -6.10 11.39 1.54
CA TYR A 48 -5.19 10.88 2.56
C TYR A 48 -4.42 11.98 3.29
N GLY A 49 -4.06 11.68 4.53
CA GLY A 49 -3.13 12.43 5.35
C GLY A 49 -1.79 11.72 5.45
N LYS A 50 -0.70 12.47 5.37
CA LYS A 50 0.67 12.01 5.57
C LYS A 50 1.26 12.71 6.78
N TRP A 51 1.76 11.93 7.72
CA TRP A 51 2.56 12.40 8.84
C TRP A 51 3.99 11.87 8.70
N ALA A 52 4.96 12.77 8.58
CA ALA A 52 6.37 12.48 8.46
C ALA A 52 7.11 13.01 9.68
N TYR A 53 7.83 12.14 10.38
CA TYR A 53 8.69 12.54 11.49
C TYR A 53 10.04 11.81 11.42
N LYS A 54 11.11 12.60 11.30
CA LYS A 54 12.47 12.09 11.02
C LYS A 54 12.46 11.19 9.78
N ASN A 55 12.87 9.93 9.93
CA ASN A 55 12.92 8.98 8.83
C ASN A 55 11.61 8.20 8.66
N PHE A 56 10.60 8.39 9.52
CA PHE A 56 9.36 7.61 9.48
C PHE A 56 8.23 8.41 8.85
N LYS A 57 7.43 7.75 8.02
CA LYS A 57 6.24 8.30 7.38
C LYS A 57 5.05 7.40 7.63
N ILE A 58 3.97 7.98 8.11
CA ILE A 58 2.67 7.35 8.26
C ILE A 58 1.74 8.01 7.26
N GLU A 59 0.97 7.20 6.54
CA GLU A 59 -0.07 7.63 5.62
C GLU A 59 -1.37 6.96 6.04
N VAL A 60 -2.46 7.73 6.08
CA VAL A 60 -3.79 7.24 6.44
C VAL A 60 -4.80 7.82 5.47
N GLY A 61 -5.63 6.98 4.87
CA GLY A 61 -6.72 7.36 4.00
C GLY A 61 -6.73 6.59 2.70
N ARG A 62 -7.42 7.13 1.70
CA ARG A 62 -7.55 6.53 0.38
C ARG A 62 -6.43 6.97 -0.54
N ASP A 63 -5.52 6.06 -0.85
CA ASP A 63 -4.44 6.30 -1.83
C ASP A 63 -4.27 5.08 -2.75
N SER A 64 -3.54 5.24 -3.85
CA SER A 64 -3.10 4.13 -4.71
C SER A 64 -1.74 3.64 -4.22
N LEU A 65 -1.64 2.35 -3.88
CA LEU A 65 -0.40 1.79 -3.37
C LEU A 65 0.55 1.39 -4.51
N ILE A 66 1.67 2.09 -4.64
CA ILE A 66 2.76 1.71 -5.54
C ILE A 66 3.83 0.96 -4.73
N TRP A 67 4.14 -0.28 -5.10
CA TRP A 67 5.18 -1.09 -4.48
C TRP A 67 6.17 -1.61 -5.53
N GLY A 68 7.39 -1.08 -5.52
CA GLY A 68 8.52 -1.53 -6.35
C GLY A 68 9.81 -0.83 -5.98
N GLN A 69 10.96 -1.36 -6.41
CA GLN A 69 12.26 -0.66 -6.30
C GLN A 69 12.44 0.42 -7.39
N GLY A 70 11.60 0.39 -8.43
CA GLY A 70 11.56 1.39 -9.50
C GLY A 70 10.57 2.53 -9.21
N GLU A 71 10.84 3.69 -9.80
CA GLU A 71 9.98 4.89 -9.77
C GLU A 71 8.51 4.63 -10.21
N TYR A 72 8.26 3.53 -10.93
CA TYR A 72 6.99 3.24 -11.59
C TYR A 72 6.23 2.01 -11.04
N GLY A 73 6.69 1.41 -9.94
CA GLY A 73 6.07 0.22 -9.35
C GLY A 73 6.88 -1.06 -9.57
N GLY A 74 6.43 -2.14 -8.95
CA GLY A 74 7.11 -3.44 -8.89
C GLY A 74 6.16 -4.57 -9.24
N LEU A 75 6.70 -5.79 -9.30
CA LEU A 75 5.99 -6.97 -9.82
C LEU A 75 4.72 -7.34 -9.04
N ILE A 76 4.56 -6.84 -7.81
CA ILE A 76 3.45 -7.20 -6.92
C ILE A 76 2.32 -6.16 -6.93
N LEU A 77 2.63 -4.85 -6.95
CA LEU A 77 1.62 -3.80 -7.10
C LEU A 77 2.11 -2.74 -8.08
N SER A 78 1.37 -2.65 -9.18
CA SER A 78 1.58 -1.67 -10.24
C SER A 78 0.91 -0.34 -9.91
N ASN A 79 1.30 0.72 -10.62
CA ASN A 79 0.73 2.07 -10.57
C ASN A 79 -0.77 2.17 -10.95
N ASN A 80 -1.41 1.05 -11.32
CA ASN A 80 -2.80 0.98 -11.74
C ASN A 80 -3.73 0.34 -10.68
N ALA A 81 -3.27 0.19 -9.44
CA ALA A 81 -4.14 -0.24 -8.36
C ALA A 81 -5.19 0.83 -8.07
N ARG A 82 -6.47 0.42 -7.99
CA ARG A 82 -7.55 1.32 -7.54
C ARG A 82 -7.17 1.89 -6.16
N PRO A 83 -7.50 3.16 -5.88
CA PRO A 83 -7.29 3.71 -4.56
C PRO A 83 -8.03 2.89 -3.51
N MET A 84 -7.34 2.55 -2.43
CA MET A 84 -7.85 1.73 -1.34
C MET A 84 -7.75 2.51 -0.04
N ASP A 85 -8.71 2.29 0.86
CA ASP A 85 -8.65 2.85 2.19
C ASP A 85 -7.55 2.12 2.97
N MET A 86 -6.45 2.81 3.24
CA MET A 86 -5.26 2.20 3.79
C MET A 86 -4.63 2.99 4.92
N VAL A 87 -3.83 2.28 5.69
CA VAL A 87 -2.81 2.83 6.58
C VAL A 87 -1.47 2.25 6.17
N SER A 88 -0.50 3.11 5.90
CA SER A 88 0.86 2.70 5.59
C SER A 88 1.86 3.36 6.52
N LEU A 89 2.90 2.61 6.90
CA LEU A 89 4.04 3.07 7.67
C LEU A 89 5.30 2.72 6.88
N GLY A 90 6.19 3.66 6.69
CA GLY A 90 7.44 3.40 6.01
C GLY A 90 8.56 4.32 6.41
N THR A 91 9.70 4.10 5.78
CA THR A 91 10.88 4.92 5.94
C THR A 91 11.10 5.80 4.72
N ASP A 92 11.51 7.05 4.93
CA ASP A 92 11.74 8.02 3.86
C ASP A 92 13.06 7.77 3.13
N SER A 93 14.09 7.45 3.90
CA SER A 93 15.43 7.16 3.42
C SER A 93 15.97 5.87 4.03
N PRO A 94 16.85 5.14 3.32
CA PRO A 94 17.55 4.01 3.89
C PRO A 94 18.33 4.44 5.14
N PHE A 95 18.22 3.67 6.22
CA PHE A 95 18.90 3.91 7.49
C PHE A 95 19.69 2.67 7.92
N ILE A 96 20.74 2.87 8.71
CA ILE A 96 21.56 1.75 9.20
C ILE A 96 20.98 1.24 10.51
N LEU A 97 20.74 -0.07 10.60
CA LEU A 97 20.28 -0.70 11.82
C LEU A 97 21.42 -0.75 12.87
N PRO A 98 21.11 -0.54 14.16
CA PRO A 98 22.13 -0.60 15.21
C PRO A 98 22.65 -2.02 15.44
N TRP A 99 23.79 -2.13 16.14
CA TRP A 99 24.42 -3.38 16.60
C TRP A 99 25.01 -4.25 15.48
N PHE A 100 24.76 -5.56 15.50
CA PHE A 100 25.26 -6.50 14.49
C PHE A 100 24.50 -6.38 13.16
N LEU A 101 23.31 -5.77 13.15
CA LEU A 101 22.53 -5.54 11.94
C LEU A 101 23.13 -4.44 11.04
N LYS A 102 24.14 -3.70 11.52
CA LYS A 102 24.89 -2.72 10.71
C LYS A 102 25.57 -3.34 9.48
N TYR A 103 25.90 -4.64 9.54
CA TYR A 103 26.53 -5.38 8.44
C TYR A 103 25.58 -5.65 7.27
N LEU A 104 24.26 -5.51 7.47
CA LEU A 104 23.27 -5.58 6.39
C LEU A 104 23.28 -4.33 5.50
N GLY A 105 23.96 -3.26 5.95
CA GLY A 105 24.04 -1.99 5.26
C GLY A 105 22.75 -1.16 5.35
N PRO A 106 22.64 -0.10 4.53
CA PRO A 106 21.45 0.75 4.50
C PRO A 106 20.18 -0.06 4.27
N THR A 107 19.20 0.15 5.13
CA THR A 107 17.97 -0.63 5.22
C THR A 107 16.76 0.29 5.09
N SER A 108 15.76 -0.12 4.33
CA SER A 108 14.45 0.55 4.28
C SER A 108 13.34 -0.47 4.52
N PHE A 109 12.29 -0.05 5.20
CA PHE A 109 11.09 -0.86 5.35
C PHE A 109 9.83 -0.04 5.04
N LYS A 110 8.79 -0.75 4.60
CA LYS A 110 7.43 -0.23 4.41
C LYS A 110 6.43 -1.32 4.77
N VAL A 111 5.40 -0.99 5.52
CA VAL A 111 4.29 -1.86 5.89
C VAL A 111 2.99 -1.14 5.53
N PHE A 112 1.98 -1.87 5.08
CA PHE A 112 0.66 -1.30 4.85
C PHE A 112 -0.44 -2.30 5.21
N PHE A 113 -1.62 -1.73 5.46
CA PHE A 113 -2.88 -2.43 5.63
C PHE A 113 -3.92 -1.65 4.84
N ALA A 114 -4.53 -2.28 3.85
CA ALA A 114 -5.50 -1.70 2.95
C ALA A 114 -6.78 -2.54 2.93
N ASN A 115 -7.92 -1.88 2.93
CA ASN A 115 -9.22 -2.51 2.67
C ASN A 115 -9.54 -2.35 1.18
N LEU A 116 -9.80 -3.47 0.49
CA LEU A 116 -10.16 -3.48 -0.93
C LEU A 116 -11.63 -3.09 -1.18
N GLY A 117 -12.41 -2.92 -0.11
CA GLY A 117 -13.82 -2.58 -0.17
C GLY A 117 -14.71 -3.77 -0.50
N SER A 118 -16.00 -3.50 -0.67
CA SER A 118 -17.00 -4.48 -1.10
C SER A 118 -16.93 -4.65 -2.62
N ARG A 119 -16.65 -5.88 -3.08
CA ARG A 119 -16.86 -6.28 -4.49
C ARG A 119 -18.09 -7.19 -4.52
N SER A 120 -18.86 -7.11 -5.61
CA SER A 120 -20.13 -7.83 -5.79
C SER A 120 -20.07 -9.33 -5.50
N ASP A 121 -18.88 -9.95 -5.58
CA ASP A 121 -18.67 -11.38 -5.32
C ASP A 121 -17.86 -11.65 -4.03
N PHE A 122 -17.23 -10.65 -3.42
CA PHE A 122 -16.39 -10.80 -2.22
C PHE A 122 -16.42 -9.53 -1.36
N ASN A 123 -16.90 -9.64 -0.12
CA ASN A 123 -16.99 -8.51 0.81
C ASN A 123 -15.80 -8.47 1.78
N ASN A 124 -15.33 -7.27 2.15
CA ASN A 124 -14.32 -7.01 3.18
C ASN A 124 -12.97 -7.73 3.00
N ILE A 125 -12.40 -7.71 1.79
CA ILE A 125 -11.04 -8.23 1.57
C ILE A 125 -10.02 -7.24 2.15
N ILE A 126 -9.13 -7.74 2.99
CA ILE A 126 -8.04 -6.97 3.57
C ILE A 126 -6.73 -7.42 2.94
N LEU A 127 -5.98 -6.45 2.46
CA LEU A 127 -4.65 -6.63 1.91
C LEU A 127 -3.65 -6.00 2.88
N SER A 128 -2.75 -6.81 3.40
CA SER A 128 -1.64 -6.35 4.22
C SER A 128 -0.33 -6.78 3.59
N GLY A 129 0.74 -6.06 3.88
CA GLY A 129 2.04 -6.47 3.42
C GLY A 129 3.16 -5.65 4.00
N TYR A 130 4.36 -6.22 3.94
CA TYR A 130 5.60 -5.51 4.17
C TYR A 130 6.59 -5.69 3.04
N LYS A 131 7.38 -4.63 2.84
CA LYS A 131 8.58 -4.60 2.04
C LYS A 131 9.75 -4.27 2.95
N TRP A 132 10.79 -5.07 2.85
CA TRP A 132 12.07 -4.83 3.49
C TRP A 132 13.13 -4.81 2.41
N SER A 133 14.01 -3.83 2.40
CA SER A 133 15.12 -3.77 1.44
C SER A 133 16.40 -3.39 2.14
N ILE A 134 17.49 -4.06 1.77
CA ILE A 134 18.82 -3.90 2.33
C ILE A 134 19.83 -3.70 1.20
N LEU A 135 20.88 -2.94 1.48
CA LEU A 135 22.02 -2.76 0.59
C LEU A 135 23.28 -3.32 1.27
N PRO A 136 23.54 -4.65 1.17
CA PRO A 136 24.72 -5.25 1.79
C PRO A 136 26.03 -4.67 1.22
N VAL A 137 26.01 -4.31 -0.06
CA VAL A 137 27.11 -3.65 -0.78
C VAL A 137 26.54 -2.54 -1.67
N SER A 138 27.32 -1.49 -1.93
CA SER A 138 26.84 -0.28 -2.63
C SER A 138 26.32 -0.52 -4.05
N PHE A 139 26.72 -1.61 -4.69
CA PHE A 139 26.32 -1.98 -6.05
C PHE A 139 25.18 -3.03 -6.08
N PHE A 140 24.74 -3.56 -4.94
CA PHE A 140 23.72 -4.61 -4.87
C PHE A 140 22.67 -4.31 -3.80
N GLU A 141 21.41 -4.26 -4.22
CA GLU A 141 20.25 -4.11 -3.36
C GLU A 141 19.42 -5.39 -3.38
N LEU A 142 19.01 -5.84 -2.20
CA LEU A 142 18.14 -6.98 -2.01
C LEU A 142 16.85 -6.54 -1.33
N GLY A 143 15.72 -6.84 -1.95
CA GLY A 143 14.37 -6.58 -1.46
C GLY A 143 13.62 -7.86 -1.17
N LEU A 144 12.94 -7.91 -0.03
CA LEU A 144 11.98 -8.94 0.35
C LEU A 144 10.61 -8.29 0.44
N ASN A 145 9.62 -8.89 -0.21
CA ASN A 145 8.26 -8.43 -0.21
C ASN A 145 7.36 -9.60 0.22
N HIS A 146 6.43 -9.33 1.12
CA HIS A 146 5.41 -10.29 1.52
C HIS A 146 4.07 -9.57 1.59
N VAL A 147 3.10 -10.12 0.86
CA VAL A 147 1.72 -9.63 0.81
C VAL A 147 0.81 -10.76 1.24
N VAL A 148 -0.15 -10.42 2.08
CA VAL A 148 -1.18 -11.33 2.55
C VAL A 148 -2.52 -10.71 2.25
N MET A 149 -3.35 -11.45 1.53
CA MET A 149 -4.74 -11.12 1.27
C MET A 149 -5.61 -12.04 2.13
N MET A 150 -6.45 -11.45 2.96
CA MET A 150 -7.33 -12.13 3.92
C MET A 150 -8.78 -11.77 3.61
N GLY A 151 -9.68 -12.75 3.60
CA GLY A 151 -11.12 -12.55 3.41
C GLY A 151 -11.70 -13.41 2.28
N GLY A 152 -13.01 -13.31 2.09
CA GLY A 152 -13.81 -14.21 1.25
C GLY A 152 -14.92 -14.88 2.05
N ASP A 153 -16.00 -15.31 1.37
CA ASP A 153 -17.30 -15.71 1.91
C ASP A 153 -17.32 -16.31 3.33
N GLY A 154 -18.19 -15.75 4.18
CA GLY A 154 -18.53 -16.30 5.50
C GLY A 154 -17.73 -15.80 6.69
N THR A 155 -16.87 -14.79 6.54
CA THR A 155 -16.10 -14.21 7.65
C THR A 155 -16.32 -12.71 7.79
N THR A 156 -16.49 -12.24 9.02
CA THR A 156 -16.34 -10.83 9.37
C THR A 156 -14.88 -10.48 9.06
N GLY A 157 -14.62 -9.73 8.00
CA GLY A 157 -13.24 -9.36 7.62
C GLY A 157 -12.51 -8.76 8.83
N PRO A 158 -11.26 -9.17 9.11
CA PRO A 158 -10.61 -8.85 10.36
C PRO A 158 -10.49 -7.34 10.58
N GLY A 159 -10.69 -6.83 11.79
CA GLY A 159 -10.48 -5.40 12.05
C GLY A 159 -9.04 -4.96 11.69
N PHE A 160 -8.81 -3.67 11.44
CA PHE A 160 -7.44 -3.14 11.22
C PHE A 160 -6.42 -3.62 12.26
N PHE A 161 -6.83 -3.68 13.53
CA PHE A 161 -6.02 -4.18 14.64
C PHE A 161 -5.82 -5.71 14.61
N GLU A 162 -6.78 -6.47 14.08
CA GLU A 162 -6.64 -7.92 13.89
C GLU A 162 -5.71 -8.23 12.72
N ALA A 163 -5.73 -7.44 11.64
CA ALA A 163 -4.78 -7.56 10.54
C ALA A 163 -3.33 -7.28 11.00
N ILE A 164 -3.13 -6.27 11.87
CA ILE A 164 -1.84 -6.04 12.56
C ILE A 164 -1.50 -7.23 13.47
N GLY A 165 -2.49 -7.77 14.18
CA GLY A 165 -2.36 -8.93 15.05
C GLY A 165 -1.99 -10.21 14.30
N GLU A 166 -2.50 -10.44 13.09
CA GLU A 166 -2.13 -11.56 12.23
C GLU A 166 -0.77 -11.31 11.55
N PHE A 167 -0.46 -10.08 11.18
CA PHE A 167 0.85 -9.71 10.67
C PHE A 167 1.98 -9.93 11.69
N THR A 168 1.77 -9.52 12.94
CA THR A 168 2.67 -9.80 14.07
C THR A 168 2.57 -11.25 14.55
N GLY A 169 1.37 -11.82 14.47
CA GLY A 169 1.08 -13.23 14.75
C GLY A 169 1.76 -14.19 13.78
N PHE A 170 1.96 -13.81 12.52
CA PHE A 170 2.80 -14.54 11.56
C PHE A 170 4.27 -14.52 11.97
N LEU A 171 4.80 -13.37 12.41
CA LEU A 171 6.15 -13.30 12.99
C LEU A 171 6.25 -14.20 14.23
N SER A 172 5.22 -14.24 15.08
CA SER A 172 5.15 -15.16 16.23
C SER A 172 4.84 -16.62 15.87
N ALA A 173 4.17 -16.90 14.75
CA ALA A 173 3.87 -18.25 14.27
C ALA A 173 5.08 -18.89 13.57
N ALA A 174 5.89 -18.08 12.87
CA ALA A 174 7.26 -18.44 12.49
C ALA A 174 8.15 -18.73 13.72
N THR A 175 7.72 -18.29 14.91
CA THR A 175 8.36 -18.55 16.22
C THR A 175 7.57 -19.56 17.08
N GLY A 176 6.56 -20.26 16.52
CA GLY A 176 5.98 -21.47 17.13
C GLY A 176 4.64 -21.36 17.90
N ASN A 177 3.91 -20.23 17.88
CA ASN A 177 2.60 -20.15 18.57
C ASN A 177 1.40 -20.31 17.62
N LYS A 178 0.64 -21.40 17.80
CA LYS A 178 -0.61 -21.71 17.09
C LYS A 178 -1.83 -21.06 17.76
N ARG A 179 -2.45 -20.10 17.09
CA ARG A 179 -3.89 -19.74 17.08
C ARG A 179 -4.00 -18.63 16.02
N ILE A 180 -4.62 -18.86 14.87
CA ILE A 180 -6.06 -18.64 14.64
C ILE A 180 -6.54 -19.47 13.41
N THR A 181 -7.81 -19.84 13.52
CA THR A 181 -8.75 -20.64 12.71
C THR A 181 -9.18 -20.02 11.37
N ASN A 182 -9.46 -20.89 10.37
CA ASN A 182 -10.41 -20.72 9.25
C ASN A 182 -10.59 -19.31 8.63
N ILE A 183 -9.52 -18.71 8.12
CA ILE A 183 -9.63 -17.57 7.20
C ILE A 183 -8.96 -17.97 5.89
N PHE A 184 -9.71 -17.93 4.78
CA PHE A 184 -9.13 -18.12 3.45
C PHE A 184 -8.12 -17.00 3.22
N THR A 185 -6.85 -17.39 3.15
CA THR A 185 -5.72 -16.47 3.11
C THR A 185 -4.87 -16.80 1.90
N ASN A 186 -4.64 -15.82 1.02
CA ASN A 186 -3.68 -15.94 -0.06
C ASN A 186 -2.40 -15.17 0.32
N ARG A 187 -1.24 -15.81 0.17
CA ARG A 187 0.06 -15.27 0.56
C ARG A 187 0.98 -15.25 -0.65
N LEU A 188 1.55 -14.09 -0.94
CA LEU A 188 2.53 -13.91 -1.99
C LEU A 188 3.85 -13.44 -1.39
N PHE A 189 4.91 -14.19 -1.64
CA PHE A 189 6.27 -13.84 -1.26
C PHE A 189 7.10 -13.57 -2.51
N SER A 190 7.91 -12.52 -2.49
CA SER A 190 8.80 -12.17 -3.61
C SER A 190 10.13 -11.66 -3.09
N VAL A 191 11.18 -12.05 -3.79
CA VAL A 191 12.54 -11.57 -3.59
C VAL A 191 12.96 -10.79 -4.83
N GLU A 192 13.43 -9.58 -4.63
CA GLU A 192 13.87 -8.67 -5.70
C GLU A 192 15.37 -8.37 -5.50
N GLY A 193 16.14 -8.40 -6.58
CA GLY A 193 17.56 -8.00 -6.56
C GLY A 193 17.82 -6.92 -7.60
N ARG A 194 18.58 -5.88 -7.24
CA ARG A 194 19.01 -4.83 -8.15
C ARG A 194 20.52 -4.68 -8.13
N LEU A 195 21.13 -4.69 -9.31
CA LEU A 195 22.54 -4.45 -9.49
C LEU A 195 22.74 -3.07 -10.14
N THR A 196 23.53 -2.22 -9.50
CA THR A 196 23.89 -0.90 -10.02
C THR A 196 25.32 -0.94 -10.51
N LEU A 197 25.52 -0.81 -11.82
CA LEU A 197 26.86 -0.73 -12.41
C LEU A 197 27.41 0.69 -12.21
N PRO A 198 28.60 0.85 -11.61
CA PRO A 198 29.26 2.15 -11.58
C PRO A 198 29.63 2.58 -13.00
N PRO A 199 29.62 3.90 -13.30
CA PRO A 199 30.03 4.39 -14.61
C PRO A 199 31.49 3.99 -14.87
N LEU A 200 31.74 3.36 -16.02
CA LEU A 200 33.09 3.08 -16.51
C LEU A 200 33.75 4.43 -16.83
N ARG A 201 34.87 4.70 -16.16
CA ARG A 201 35.68 5.91 -16.34
C ARG A 201 36.62 5.77 -17.53
#